data_AF-A0A4R4UGD6-F1
#
_entry.id   AF-A0A4R4UGD6-F1
#
_cell.length_a   1.000
_cell.length_b   1.000
_cell.length_c   1.000
_cell.angle_alpha   90.00
_cell.angle_beta   90.00
_cell.angle_gamma   90.00
#
_symmetry.space_group_name_H-M   'P 1'
#
loop_
_entity.id
_entity.type
_entity.pdbx_description
1 polymer ?
#
loop_
_entity_poly.entity_id
_entity_poly.type
_entity_poly.pdbx_seq_one_letter_code
_entity_poly.pdbx_strand_id
1 'polypeptide(L)'
;MNVRREPPERHGRHTSVPTRMTVVIGQGHEARSKGYGVTAPTRLMRTWRMLTAVNEELHSGIADDAAVHRAAMVFNVLRKEAISSLSPSLADEVRKLLPPLAEDSDLADTRVACASALGWLDSLMTSMLMQLAGQSEPVGGGGVRRPPRR
;
A
#
# COMPACT_ATOMS: atom_id res chain seq x y z
N MET A 1 -36.88 -35.64 35.13
CA MET A 1 -36.19 -36.12 33.91
C MET A 1 -36.42 -35.10 32.79
N ASN A 2 -35.48 -34.18 32.61
CA ASN A 2 -35.32 -33.37 31.37
C ASN A 2 -34.83 -34.32 30.26
N VAL A 3 -34.98 -34.09 28.95
CA VAL A 3 -34.45 -32.96 28.17
C VAL A 3 -35.19 -32.91 26.82
N ARG A 4 -35.79 -31.76 26.48
CA ARG A 4 -36.15 -31.42 25.09
C ARG A 4 -34.86 -31.09 24.34
N ARG A 5 -34.61 -31.75 23.21
CA ARG A 5 -33.46 -31.47 22.33
C ARG A 5 -33.78 -30.24 21.48
N GLU A 6 -33.02 -29.16 21.66
CA GLU A 6 -32.95 -28.05 20.70
C GLU A 6 -32.17 -28.47 19.44
N PRO A 7 -32.53 -27.96 18.25
CA PRO A 7 -31.74 -28.17 17.04
C PRO A 7 -30.48 -27.28 17.05
N PRO A 8 -29.37 -27.70 16.43
CA PRO A 8 -28.16 -26.88 16.41
C PRO A 8 -28.34 -25.73 15.42
N GLU A 9 -28.22 -24.50 15.94
CA GLU A 9 -28.14 -23.29 15.12
C GLU A 9 -26.97 -23.40 14.13
N ARG A 10 -27.30 -23.34 12.84
CA ARG A 10 -26.32 -23.21 11.77
C ARG A 10 -25.66 -21.84 11.93
N HIS A 11 -24.49 -21.85 12.53
CA HIS A 11 -23.58 -20.71 12.56
C HIS A 11 -23.31 -20.31 11.11
N GLY A 12 -23.93 -19.21 10.68
CA GLY A 12 -23.63 -18.60 9.39
C GLY A 12 -22.12 -18.38 9.34
N ARG A 13 -21.46 -18.98 8.34
CA ARG A 13 -20.10 -18.57 7.99
C ARG A 13 -20.24 -17.13 7.54
N HIS A 14 -19.97 -16.21 8.45
CA HIS A 14 -19.58 -14.85 8.08
C HIS A 14 -18.28 -15.02 7.30
N THR A 15 -18.38 -15.26 6.00
CA THR A 15 -17.30 -14.89 5.09
C THR A 15 -17.22 -13.38 5.19
N SER A 16 -16.41 -12.89 6.13
CA SER A 16 -16.04 -11.48 6.17
C SER A 16 -15.37 -11.23 4.83
N VAL A 17 -16.13 -10.64 3.90
CA VAL A 17 -15.53 -10.00 2.73
C VAL A 17 -14.50 -9.06 3.33
N PRO A 18 -13.20 -9.21 3.03
CA PRO A 18 -12.21 -8.30 3.59
C PRO A 18 -12.64 -6.90 3.15
N THR A 19 -13.00 -6.07 4.12
CA THR A 19 -13.36 -4.67 3.89
C THR A 19 -12.25 -4.09 3.02
N ARG A 20 -12.59 -3.64 1.81
CA ARG A 20 -11.66 -2.91 0.93
C ARG A 20 -11.26 -1.64 1.67
N MET A 21 -10.21 -1.74 2.47
CA MET A 21 -9.65 -0.63 3.21
C MET A 21 -9.01 0.31 2.19
N THR A 22 -9.64 1.46 1.99
CA THR A 22 -9.06 2.54 1.19
C THR A 22 -8.48 3.57 2.14
N VAL A 23 -7.19 3.87 1.99
CA VAL A 23 -6.51 4.90 2.77
C VAL A 23 -6.37 6.16 1.92
N VAL A 24 -7.01 7.24 2.34
CA VAL A 24 -6.88 8.55 1.68
C VAL A 24 -5.53 9.16 2.00
N ILE A 25 -4.86 9.73 1.01
CA ILE A 25 -3.51 10.29 1.14
C ILE A 25 -3.58 11.81 1.09
N GLY A 26 -3.00 12.47 2.11
CA GLY A 26 -2.83 13.91 2.20
C GLY A 26 -3.67 14.61 3.28
N GLN A 27 -3.30 15.85 3.59
CA GLN A 27 -3.95 16.70 4.61
C GLN A 27 -4.58 17.93 3.92
N GLY A 28 -5.75 18.39 4.39
CA GLY A 28 -6.43 19.58 3.87
C GLY A 28 -7.45 19.33 2.75
N HIS A 29 -8.16 20.40 2.35
CA HIS A 29 -9.29 20.35 1.42
C HIS A 29 -8.87 19.98 -0.02
N GLU A 30 -7.71 20.44 -0.49
CA GLU A 30 -7.23 20.14 -1.85
C GLU A 30 -6.82 18.67 -2.04
N ALA A 31 -6.09 18.09 -1.08
CA ALA A 31 -5.71 16.68 -1.15
C ALA A 31 -6.93 15.74 -1.12
N ARG A 32 -7.94 16.09 -0.30
CA ARG A 32 -9.23 15.39 -0.28
C ARG A 32 -10.01 15.58 -1.59
N SER A 33 -9.95 16.77 -2.21
CA SER A 33 -10.63 17.06 -3.47
C SER A 33 -10.05 16.32 -4.68
N LYS A 34 -8.73 16.06 -4.70
CA LYS A 34 -8.08 15.29 -5.77
C LYS A 34 -8.31 13.79 -5.65
N GLY A 35 -8.87 13.30 -4.54
CA GLY A 35 -9.22 11.90 -4.36
C GLY A 35 -8.02 10.95 -4.32
N TYR A 36 -6.88 11.41 -3.80
CA TYR A 36 -5.67 10.60 -3.69
C TYR A 36 -5.88 9.50 -2.65
N GLY A 37 -5.75 8.24 -3.04
CA GLY A 37 -5.94 7.13 -2.13
C GLY A 37 -5.27 5.83 -2.56
N VAL A 38 -4.98 5.00 -1.57
CA VAL A 38 -4.51 3.62 -1.74
C VAL A 38 -5.71 2.70 -1.53
N THR A 39 -6.14 2.01 -2.58
CA THR A 39 -7.36 1.17 -2.60
C THR A 39 -7.09 -0.28 -2.18
N ALA A 40 -5.83 -0.72 -2.27
CA ALA A 40 -5.40 -2.05 -1.84
C ALA A 40 -4.04 -2.01 -1.08
N PRO A 41 -4.01 -1.53 0.18
CA PRO A 41 -2.78 -1.34 0.96
C PRO A 41 -1.91 -2.59 1.05
N THR A 42 -2.49 -3.75 1.33
CA THR A 42 -1.75 -5.01 1.46
C THR A 42 -1.09 -5.44 0.14
N ARG A 43 -1.78 -5.21 -0.98
CA ARG A 43 -1.25 -5.52 -2.33
C ARG A 43 -0.10 -4.58 -2.66
N LEU A 44 -0.25 -3.29 -2.38
CA LEU A 44 0.79 -2.30 -2.56
C LEU A 44 2.03 -2.64 -1.74
N MET A 45 1.88 -3.00 -0.47
CA MET A 45 2.98 -3.43 0.39
C MET A 45 3.73 -4.66 -0.15
N ARG A 46 3.00 -5.67 -0.64
CA ARG A 46 3.63 -6.86 -1.24
C ARG A 46 4.43 -6.50 -2.49
N THR A 47 3.86 -5.63 -3.33
CA THR A 47 4.48 -5.15 -4.56
C THR A 47 5.75 -4.36 -4.25
N TRP A 48 5.68 -3.44 -3.30
CA TRP A 48 6.81 -2.63 -2.83
C TRP A 48 7.95 -3.50 -2.32
N ARG A 49 7.68 -4.44 -1.39
CA ARG A 49 8.71 -5.35 -0.86
C ARG A 49 9.38 -6.21 -1.94
N MET A 50 8.59 -6.67 -2.92
CA MET A 50 9.13 -7.46 -4.03
C MET A 50 10.02 -6.59 -4.94
N LEU A 51 9.65 -5.33 -5.18
CA LEU A 51 10.49 -4.39 -5.91
C LEU A 51 11.79 -4.09 -5.15
N THR A 52 11.74 -3.97 -3.82
CA THR A 52 12.93 -3.79 -2.98
C THR A 52 13.89 -4.95 -3.16
N ALA A 53 13.40 -6.19 -3.08
CA ALA A 53 14.23 -7.38 -3.27
C ALA A 53 14.85 -7.46 -4.68
N VAL A 54 14.09 -7.10 -5.73
CA VAL A 54 14.63 -7.03 -7.11
C VAL A 54 15.73 -5.99 -7.21
N ASN A 55 15.52 -4.81 -6.61
CA ASN A 55 16.53 -3.77 -6.59
C ASN A 55 17.78 -4.21 -5.82
N GLU A 56 17.62 -4.84 -4.66
CA GLU A 56 18.74 -5.38 -3.88
C GLU A 56 19.56 -6.40 -4.68
N GLU A 57 18.91 -7.33 -5.37
CA GLU A 57 19.56 -8.32 -6.24
C GLU A 57 20.40 -7.65 -7.34
N LEU A 58 19.84 -6.61 -7.99
CA LEU A 58 20.58 -5.84 -8.99
C LEU A 58 21.82 -5.14 -8.42
N HIS A 59 21.88 -4.91 -7.10
CA HIS A 59 23.02 -4.28 -6.43
C HIS A 59 23.95 -5.30 -5.74
N SER A 60 23.51 -6.55 -5.56
CA SER A 60 24.30 -7.62 -4.93
C SER A 60 25.26 -8.29 -5.93
N GLY A 61 26.31 -7.57 -6.31
CA GLY A 61 27.40 -8.11 -7.13
C GLY A 61 27.26 -7.84 -8.64
N ILE A 62 27.82 -8.75 -9.45
CA ILE A 62 27.81 -8.66 -10.92
C ILE A 62 26.53 -9.33 -11.42
N ALA A 63 25.51 -8.53 -11.73
CA ALA A 63 24.32 -9.00 -12.44
C ALA A 63 24.68 -9.29 -13.90
N ASP A 64 24.27 -10.45 -14.41
CA ASP A 64 24.40 -10.79 -15.83
C ASP A 64 23.25 -10.18 -16.65
N ASP A 65 23.41 -10.13 -17.98
CA ASP A 65 22.42 -9.55 -18.89
C ASP A 65 21.04 -10.23 -18.76
N ALA A 66 21.02 -11.53 -18.46
CA ALA A 66 19.79 -12.28 -18.24
C ALA A 66 19.07 -11.84 -16.96
N ALA A 67 19.79 -11.54 -15.87
CA ALA A 67 19.24 -11.00 -14.64
C ALA A 67 18.69 -9.59 -14.83
N VAL A 68 19.41 -8.74 -15.58
CA VAL A 68 18.96 -7.38 -15.93
C VAL A 68 17.65 -7.43 -16.72
N HIS A 69 17.59 -8.26 -17.77
CA HIS A 69 16.39 -8.43 -18.57
C HIS A 69 15.20 -8.96 -17.75
N ARG A 70 15.43 -9.94 -16.87
CA ARG A 70 14.38 -10.42 -15.95
C ARG A 70 13.90 -9.33 -15.01
N ALA A 71 14.80 -8.51 -14.47
CA ALA A 71 14.45 -7.43 -13.57
C ALA A 71 13.60 -6.35 -14.28
N ALA A 72 13.93 -6.02 -15.53
CA ALA A 72 13.12 -5.11 -16.36
C ALA A 72 11.67 -5.62 -16.55
N MET A 73 11.51 -6.90 -16.87
CA MET A 73 10.19 -7.52 -16.99
C MET A 73 9.42 -7.50 -15.65
N VAL A 74 10.08 -7.88 -14.56
CA VAL A 74 9.48 -7.90 -13.22
C VAL A 74 9.08 -6.49 -12.77
N PHE A 75 9.93 -5.48 -13.02
CA PHE A 75 9.62 -4.08 -12.76
C PHE A 75 8.31 -3.67 -13.45
N ASN A 76 8.16 -3.99 -14.74
CA ASN A 76 6.96 -3.64 -15.50
C ASN A 76 5.69 -4.32 -14.96
N VAL A 77 5.79 -5.56 -14.46
CA VAL A 77 4.69 -6.26 -13.80
C VAL A 77 4.35 -5.60 -12.45
N LEU A 78 5.36 -5.37 -11.60
CA LEU A 78 5.18 -4.75 -10.28
C LEU A 78 4.63 -3.33 -10.39
N ARG A 79 5.10 -2.55 -11.35
CA ARG A 79 4.59 -1.22 -11.64
C ARG A 79 3.09 -1.25 -11.95
N LYS A 80 2.63 -2.17 -12.80
CA LYS A 80 1.21 -2.33 -13.12
C LYS A 80 0.39 -2.72 -11.88
N GLU A 81 0.92 -3.61 -11.06
CA GLU A 81 0.27 -4.05 -9.82
C GLU A 81 0.17 -2.90 -8.79
N ALA A 82 1.22 -2.09 -8.66
CA ALA A 82 1.22 -0.89 -7.84
C ALA A 82 0.13 0.08 -8.32
N ILE A 83 0.09 0.41 -9.61
CA ILE A 83 -0.93 1.29 -10.22
C ILE A 83 -2.35 0.78 -9.94
N SER A 84 -2.58 -0.54 -10.01
CA SER A 84 -3.89 -1.14 -9.73
C SER A 84 -4.35 -0.99 -8.27
N SER A 85 -3.41 -0.70 -7.37
CA SER A 85 -3.65 -0.54 -5.93
C SER A 85 -3.92 0.91 -5.53
N LEU A 86 -3.99 1.84 -6.50
CA LEU A 86 -4.13 3.27 -6.30
C LEU A 86 -5.47 3.80 -6.84
N SER A 87 -5.91 4.93 -6.30
CA SER A 87 -6.95 5.76 -6.89
C SER A 87 -6.58 6.22 -8.30
N PRO A 88 -7.53 6.53 -9.20
CA PRO A 88 -7.25 6.99 -10.56
C PRO A 88 -6.25 8.16 -10.62
N SER A 89 -6.40 9.14 -9.73
CA SER A 89 -5.54 10.34 -9.71
C SER A 89 -4.08 10.01 -9.39
N LEU A 90 -3.82 9.19 -8.37
CA LEU A 90 -2.46 8.72 -8.04
C LEU A 90 -1.91 7.76 -9.10
N ALA A 91 -2.76 6.91 -9.66
CA ALA A 91 -2.38 6.01 -10.74
C ALA A 91 -1.86 6.79 -11.96
N ASP A 92 -2.51 7.90 -12.32
CA ASP A 92 -2.07 8.77 -13.42
C ASP A 92 -0.76 9.50 -13.11
N GLU A 93 -0.55 9.92 -11.86
CA GLU A 93 0.72 10.50 -11.42
C GLU A 93 1.87 9.49 -11.56
N VAL A 94 1.68 8.27 -11.04
CA VAL A 94 2.65 7.18 -11.18
C VAL A 94 2.96 6.87 -12.63
N ARG A 95 1.95 6.82 -13.50
CA ARG A 95 2.17 6.54 -14.94
C ARG A 95 3.08 7.56 -15.61
N LYS A 96 3.02 8.82 -15.18
CA LYS A 96 3.84 9.93 -15.71
C LYS A 96 5.25 9.92 -15.14
N LEU A 97 5.37 9.72 -13.83
CA LEU A 97 6.67 9.79 -13.13
C LEU A 97 7.51 8.54 -13.29
N LEU A 98 6.86 7.38 -13.37
CA LEU A 98 7.50 6.08 -13.50
C LEU A 98 7.03 5.49 -14.84
N PRO A 99 7.73 5.74 -15.96
CA PRO A 99 7.41 5.09 -17.23
C PRO A 99 7.72 3.57 -17.18
N PRO A 100 7.14 2.77 -18.09
CA PRO A 100 7.57 1.38 -18.25
C PRO A 100 9.04 1.34 -18.71
N LEU A 101 9.76 0.31 -18.26
CA LEU A 101 11.12 0.04 -18.72
C LEU A 101 11.09 -0.64 -20.10
N ALA A 102 12.07 -0.37 -20.95
CA ALA A 102 12.26 -1.15 -22.16
C ALA A 102 12.82 -2.54 -21.82
N GLU A 103 12.56 -3.54 -22.67
CA GLU A 103 13.01 -4.91 -22.41
C GLU A 103 14.53 -5.07 -22.58
N ASP A 104 15.16 -4.18 -23.34
CA ASP A 104 16.59 -4.12 -23.64
C ASP A 104 17.33 -3.05 -22.82
N SER A 105 16.70 -2.52 -21.76
CA SER A 105 17.36 -1.58 -20.84
C SER A 105 18.60 -2.19 -20.19
N ASP A 106 19.65 -1.39 -20.08
CA ASP A 106 20.89 -1.82 -19.44
C ASP A 106 20.79 -1.88 -17.91
N LEU A 107 21.86 -2.33 -17.26
CA LEU A 107 21.93 -2.45 -15.81
C LEU A 107 21.75 -1.09 -15.10
N ALA A 108 22.29 -0.01 -15.66
CA ALA A 108 22.24 1.31 -15.04
C ALA A 108 20.82 1.88 -15.09
N ASP A 109 20.19 1.84 -16.26
CA ASP A 109 18.81 2.28 -16.47
C ASP A 109 17.84 1.48 -15.60
N THR A 110 18.01 0.15 -15.55
CA THR A 110 17.18 -0.73 -14.72
C THR A 110 17.32 -0.39 -13.24
N ARG A 111 18.54 -0.15 -12.74
CA ARG A 111 18.78 0.26 -11.33
C ARG A 111 18.15 1.61 -11.03
N VAL A 112 18.31 2.61 -11.90
CA VAL A 112 17.75 3.95 -11.71
C VAL A 112 16.22 3.92 -11.67
N ALA A 113 15.59 3.16 -12.56
CA ALA A 113 14.14 3.03 -12.59
C ALA A 113 13.59 2.33 -11.33
N CYS A 114 14.22 1.22 -10.91
CA CYS A 114 13.86 0.54 -9.67
C CYS A 114 14.01 1.44 -8.45
N ALA A 115 15.14 2.14 -8.31
CA ALA A 115 15.39 3.06 -7.20
C ALA A 115 14.41 4.24 -7.17
N SER A 116 14.11 4.81 -8.33
CA SER A 116 13.15 5.93 -8.47
C SER A 116 11.73 5.49 -8.09
N ALA A 117 11.33 4.29 -8.53
CA ALA A 117 10.04 3.71 -8.15
C ALA A 117 9.97 3.39 -6.65
N LEU A 118 11.04 2.86 -6.06
CA LEU A 118 11.12 2.61 -4.62
C LEU A 118 11.03 3.89 -3.81
N GLY A 119 11.78 4.94 -4.17
CA GLY A 119 11.72 6.23 -3.46
C GLY A 119 10.32 6.86 -3.48
N TRP A 120 9.62 6.78 -4.61
CA TRP A 120 8.23 7.24 -4.70
C TRP A 120 7.28 6.39 -3.85
N LEU A 121 7.40 5.05 -3.93
CA LEU A 121 6.57 4.13 -3.17
C LEU A 121 6.82 4.24 -1.66
N ASP A 122 8.06 4.42 -1.22
CA ASP A 122 8.42 4.63 0.18
C ASP A 122 7.73 5.88 0.74
N SER A 123 7.77 6.99 -0.01
CA SER A 123 7.08 8.23 0.38
C SER A 123 5.56 8.03 0.51
N LEU A 124 4.96 7.29 -0.41
CA LEU A 124 3.54 6.94 -0.36
C LEU A 124 3.22 6.04 0.86
N MET A 125 4.04 5.03 1.11
CA MET A 125 3.91 4.12 2.24
C MET A 125 3.99 4.87 3.58
N THR A 126 4.98 5.76 3.73
CA THR A 126 5.10 6.63 4.91
C THR A 126 3.87 7.51 5.07
N SER A 127 3.38 8.12 3.99
CA SER A 127 2.16 8.95 4.00
C SER A 127 0.92 8.16 4.44
N MET A 128 0.77 6.93 3.96
CA MET A 128 -0.31 6.03 4.34
C MET A 128 -0.23 5.64 5.82
N LEU A 129 0.96 5.30 6.32
CA LEU A 129 1.18 4.97 7.73
C LEU A 129 0.89 6.15 8.65
N MET A 130 1.32 7.37 8.28
CA MET A 130 1.00 8.59 9.03
C MET A 130 -0.52 8.84 9.10
N GLN A 131 -1.24 8.63 7.99
CA GLN A 131 -2.68 8.77 7.97
C GLN A 131 -3.35 7.79 8.94
N LEU A 132 -2.97 6.52 8.90
CA LEU A 132 -3.52 5.47 9.76
C LEU A 132 -3.21 5.71 11.26
N ALA A 133 -1.98 6.17 11.56
CA ALA A 133 -1.59 6.54 12.92
C ALA A 133 -2.43 7.69 13.46
N GLY A 134 -2.68 8.74 12.66
CA GLY A 134 -3.54 9.86 13.04
C GLY A 134 -5.02 9.51 13.22
N GLN A 135 -5.52 8.41 12.61
CA GLN A 135 -6.87 7.90 12.91
C GLN A 135 -6.95 7.13 14.23
N SER A 136 -5.80 6.71 14.79
CA SER A 136 -5.73 5.80 15.93
C SER A 136 -5.60 6.52 17.28
N GLU A 137 -5.57 7.87 17.29
CA GLU A 137 -5.50 8.64 18.52
C GLU A 137 -6.87 8.61 19.23
N PRO A 138 -7.00 8.00 20.42
CA PRO A 138 -8.27 7.94 21.12
C PRO A 138 -8.58 9.32 21.67
N VAL A 139 -9.76 9.86 21.34
CA VAL A 139 -10.42 10.91 22.12
C VAL A 139 -10.66 10.36 23.53
N GLY A 140 -9.68 10.57 24.41
CA GLY A 140 -9.72 10.15 25.80
C GLY A 140 -9.85 11.35 26.73
N GLY A 141 -11.04 11.51 27.34
CA GLY A 141 -11.12 11.92 28.74
C GLY A 141 -11.44 13.37 29.10
N GLY A 142 -12.41 14.01 28.42
CA GLY A 142 -13.09 15.17 28.99
C GLY A 142 -13.93 14.75 30.22
N GLY A 143 -13.42 14.96 31.43
CA GLY A 143 -14.13 14.55 32.64
C GLY A 143 -13.45 14.89 33.98
N VAL A 144 -12.82 16.06 34.11
CA VAL A 144 -12.39 16.53 35.45
C VAL A 144 -13.60 17.10 36.17
N ARG A 145 -14.09 16.34 37.17
CA ARG A 145 -15.16 16.70 38.11
C ARG A 145 -14.90 18.07 38.74
N ARG A 146 -15.85 19.00 38.61
CA ARG A 146 -15.92 20.19 39.48
C ARG A 146 -16.17 19.74 40.93
N PRO A 147 -15.41 20.21 41.92
CA PRO A 147 -15.76 19.98 43.33
C PRO A 147 -16.97 20.84 43.72
N PRO A 148 -17.80 20.39 44.69
CA PRO A 148 -18.94 21.16 45.15
C PRO A 148 -18.46 22.39 45.92
N ARG A 149 -19.04 23.55 45.61
CA ARG A 149 -18.87 24.76 46.40
C ARG A 149 -19.49 24.52 47.78
N ARG A 150 -18.68 24.68 48.83
CA ARG A 150 -19.13 24.94 50.20
C ARG A 150 -18.81 26.38 50.53
#